data_AF-A0A382PTE8-F1
#
_entry.id   AF-A0A382PTE8-F1
#
_cell.length_a   1.000
_cell.length_b   1.000
_cell.length_c   1.000
_cell.angle_alpha   90.00
_cell.angle_beta   90.00
_cell.angle_gamma   90.00
#
_symmetry.space_group_name_H-M   'P 1'
#
loop_
_entity.id
_entity.type
_entity.pdbx_description
1 polymer ?
#
loop_
_entity_poly.entity_id
_entity_poly.type
_entity_poly.pdbx_seq_one_letter_code
_entity_poly.pdbx_strand_id
1 'polypeptide(L)'
;MPWKYLMKLSLKLLPALILLSFVPAAAQQHENYDYFSANRQLVRNGVQAVLMCNGLFTSNRSLQEVFHYELAYLKSERFGGAVGTIDGGDWLIDHTLKAVAIGGANSGPVIRAAFREGIGCVVMPPDQTFEDINKLPQLTLPYPDDDPEEVAWPNGDLIPEKALPTHINKQALQAASDWAF
;
A
#
# COMPACT_ATOMS: atom_id res chain seq x y z
N MET A 1 52.31 -38.14 53.57
CA MET A 1 50.93 -37.62 53.66
C MET A 1 50.75 -36.33 52.85
N PRO A 2 50.49 -36.37 51.52
CA PRO A 2 49.89 -35.20 50.87
C PRO A 2 48.80 -35.50 49.81
N TRP A 3 48.33 -36.74 49.65
CA TRP A 3 47.31 -37.06 48.61
C TRP A 3 45.89 -36.57 48.96
N LYS A 4 45.58 -36.40 50.25
CA LYS A 4 44.20 -36.10 50.71
C LYS A 4 43.71 -34.68 50.42
N TYR A 5 44.57 -33.78 49.94
CA TYR A 5 44.22 -32.37 49.70
C TYR A 5 43.92 -32.03 48.23
N LEU A 6 44.48 -32.75 47.25
CA LEU A 6 44.19 -32.49 45.83
C LEU A 6 42.76 -32.90 45.43
N MET A 7 42.22 -33.97 46.01
CA MET A 7 40.90 -34.52 45.61
C MET A 7 39.71 -33.73 46.17
N LYS A 8 39.93 -32.85 47.16
CA LYS A 8 38.87 -32.03 47.76
C LYS A 8 38.62 -30.71 47.03
N LEU A 9 39.58 -30.24 46.23
CA LEU A 9 39.41 -29.02 45.44
C LEU A 9 38.63 -29.32 44.14
N SER A 10 38.82 -30.51 43.57
CA SER A 10 38.12 -30.96 42.34
C SER A 10 36.63 -31.25 42.56
N LEU A 11 36.23 -31.67 43.77
CA LEU A 11 34.83 -32.06 44.04
C LEU A 11 33.94 -30.87 44.45
N LYS A 12 34.53 -29.73 44.84
CA LYS A 12 33.78 -28.52 45.23
C LYS A 12 33.43 -27.59 44.06
N LEU A 13 34.03 -27.79 42.88
CA LEU A 13 33.72 -27.04 41.66
C LEU A 13 32.62 -27.69 40.81
N LEU A 14 32.35 -28.99 41.02
CA LEU A 14 31.32 -29.73 40.29
C LEU A 14 29.87 -29.19 40.49
N PRO A 15 29.41 -28.84 41.71
CA PRO A 15 28.04 -28.36 41.89
C PRO A 15 27.85 -26.93 41.34
N ALA A 16 28.91 -26.12 41.31
CA ALA A 16 28.86 -24.77 40.75
C ALA A 16 28.76 -24.79 39.21
N LEU A 17 29.38 -25.76 38.54
CA LEU A 17 29.30 -25.93 37.08
C LEU A 17 27.92 -26.47 36.64
N ILE A 18 27.30 -27.32 37.45
CA ILE A 18 25.95 -27.85 37.19
C ILE A 18 24.88 -26.74 37.34
N LEU A 19 25.01 -25.83 38.31
CA LEU A 19 24.08 -24.70 38.48
C LEU A 19 24.14 -23.68 37.33
N LEU A 20 25.30 -23.53 36.66
CA LEU A 20 25.42 -22.71 35.45
C LEU A 20 24.83 -23.37 34.19
N SER A 21 24.51 -24.67 34.26
CA SER A 21 23.88 -25.42 33.16
C SER A 21 22.35 -25.28 33.14
N PHE A 22 21.77 -24.75 34.23
CA PHE A 22 20.34 -24.47 34.36
C PHE A 22 20.04 -22.97 34.23
N VAL A 23 20.75 -22.26 33.35
CA VAL A 23 20.12 -21.06 32.79
C VAL A 23 18.92 -21.58 32.03
N PRO A 24 17.67 -21.21 32.39
CA PRO A 24 16.58 -21.46 31.48
C PRO A 24 16.97 -20.68 30.24
N ALA A 25 17.36 -21.40 29.19
CA ALA A 25 17.04 -20.96 27.85
C ALA A 25 15.52 -20.90 27.85
N ALA A 26 14.97 -19.81 28.42
CA ALA A 26 13.65 -19.36 28.06
C ALA A 26 13.73 -19.37 26.55
N ALA A 27 13.03 -20.34 25.96
CA ALA A 27 13.00 -20.49 24.53
C ALA A 27 12.64 -19.10 24.01
N GLN A 28 13.62 -18.39 23.46
CA GLN A 28 13.34 -17.33 22.51
C GLN A 28 12.82 -18.08 21.30
N GLN A 29 11.58 -18.55 21.42
CA GLN A 29 10.76 -18.92 20.29
C GLN A 29 10.55 -17.59 19.59
N HIS A 30 11.48 -17.28 18.68
CA HIS A 30 11.27 -16.24 17.70
C HIS A 30 9.96 -16.63 17.03
N GLU A 31 8.91 -15.80 17.19
CA GLU A 31 7.64 -15.95 16.49
C GLU A 31 7.95 -15.80 14.99
N ASN A 32 8.38 -16.90 14.36
CA ASN A 32 8.84 -16.92 12.98
C ASN A 32 7.66 -17.12 12.02
N TYR A 33 6.45 -17.28 12.57
CA TYR A 33 5.22 -17.36 11.81
C TYR A 33 4.57 -15.99 11.72
N ASP A 34 4.31 -15.55 10.50
CA ASP A 34 3.75 -14.24 10.25
C ASP A 34 2.22 -14.27 10.19
N TYR A 35 1.59 -14.06 11.35
CA TYR A 35 0.13 -14.00 11.50
C TYR A 35 -0.53 -12.87 10.68
N PHE A 36 0.24 -11.87 10.25
CA PHE A 36 -0.29 -10.72 9.52
C PHE A 36 -0.09 -10.82 8.01
N SER A 37 0.51 -11.90 7.51
CA SER A 37 0.76 -12.13 6.09
C SER A 37 -0.51 -11.99 5.24
N ALA A 38 -1.60 -12.65 5.63
CA ALA A 38 -2.89 -12.55 4.95
C ALA A 38 -3.45 -11.12 4.95
N ASN A 39 -3.38 -10.42 6.09
CA ASN A 39 -3.85 -9.04 6.21
C ASN A 39 -3.05 -8.08 5.33
N ARG A 40 -1.73 -8.27 5.23
CA ARG A 40 -0.90 -7.45 4.35
C ARG A 40 -1.19 -7.71 2.88
N GLN A 41 -1.44 -8.95 2.47
CA GLN A 41 -1.89 -9.26 1.11
C GLN A 41 -3.23 -8.60 0.80
N LEU A 42 -4.19 -8.70 1.73
CA LEU A 42 -5.50 -8.05 1.61
C LEU A 42 -5.36 -6.52 1.41
N VAL A 43 -4.60 -5.86 2.28
CA VAL A 43 -4.37 -4.41 2.21
C VAL A 43 -3.65 -4.02 0.92
N ARG A 44 -2.59 -4.75 0.54
CA ARG A 44 -1.86 -4.52 -0.71
C ARG A 44 -2.79 -4.63 -1.92
N ASN A 45 -3.58 -5.70 -2.00
CA ASN A 45 -4.49 -5.93 -3.12
C ASN A 45 -5.57 -4.84 -3.19
N GLY A 46 -6.11 -4.41 -2.05
CA GLY A 46 -7.06 -3.29 -2.01
C GLY A 46 -6.46 -1.94 -2.42
N VAL A 47 -5.25 -1.62 -1.96
CA VAL A 47 -4.53 -0.41 -2.36
C VAL A 47 -4.25 -0.44 -3.86
N GLN A 48 -3.77 -1.57 -4.40
CA GLN A 48 -3.55 -1.69 -5.84
C GLN A 48 -4.87 -1.55 -6.62
N ALA A 49 -5.96 -2.18 -6.17
CA ALA A 49 -7.24 -2.12 -6.86
C ALA A 49 -7.74 -0.68 -7.00
N VAL A 50 -7.68 0.11 -5.92
CA VAL A 50 -8.15 1.51 -5.96
C VAL A 50 -7.23 2.43 -6.76
N LEU A 51 -5.91 2.27 -6.65
CA LEU A 51 -4.96 3.08 -7.41
C LEU A 51 -5.05 2.76 -8.91
N MET A 52 -5.14 1.49 -9.26
CA MET A 52 -5.26 1.04 -10.65
C MET A 52 -6.61 1.45 -11.26
N CYS A 53 -7.71 1.27 -10.52
CA CYS A 53 -9.03 1.71 -10.97
C CYS A 53 -9.08 3.24 -11.17
N ASN A 54 -8.60 4.04 -10.21
CA ASN A 54 -8.60 5.49 -10.37
C ASN A 54 -7.68 5.95 -11.50
N GLY A 55 -6.48 5.36 -11.61
CA GLY A 55 -5.56 5.66 -12.70
C GLY A 55 -6.21 5.45 -14.06
N LEU A 56 -6.90 4.32 -14.26
CA LEU A 56 -7.55 3.98 -15.53
C LEU A 56 -8.82 4.80 -15.80
N PHE A 57 -9.71 4.93 -14.82
CA PHE A 57 -11.08 5.40 -15.07
C PHE A 57 -11.40 6.80 -14.53
N THR A 58 -10.62 7.29 -13.57
CA THR A 58 -10.72 8.68 -13.07
C THR A 58 -9.72 9.58 -13.79
N SER A 59 -8.45 9.15 -13.87
CA SER A 59 -7.35 9.93 -14.46
C SER A 59 -7.12 9.65 -15.94
N ASN A 60 -7.83 8.67 -16.52
CA ASN A 60 -7.72 8.25 -17.93
C ASN A 60 -6.28 7.94 -18.38
N ARG A 61 -5.47 7.38 -17.47
CA ARG A 61 -4.10 6.95 -17.76
C ARG A 61 -4.08 5.59 -18.45
N SER A 62 -3.05 5.34 -19.23
CA SER A 62 -2.76 4.01 -19.78
C SER A 62 -2.35 3.02 -18.69
N LEU A 63 -2.50 1.73 -18.97
CA LEU A 63 -2.04 0.68 -18.05
C LEU A 63 -0.54 0.80 -17.74
N GLN A 64 0.25 1.19 -18.73
CA GLN A 64 1.68 1.42 -18.61
C GLN A 64 1.98 2.54 -17.61
N GLU A 65 1.31 3.68 -17.74
CA GLU A 65 1.45 4.81 -16.80
C GLU A 65 0.97 4.44 -15.39
N VAL A 66 -0.09 3.64 -15.28
CA VAL A 66 -0.57 3.15 -13.98
C VAL A 66 0.49 2.30 -13.28
N PHE A 67 1.08 1.31 -13.96
CA PHE A 67 2.15 0.51 -13.36
C PHE A 67 3.42 1.32 -13.08
N HIS A 68 3.74 2.30 -13.93
CA HIS A 68 4.94 3.10 -13.81
C HIS A 68 4.84 4.11 -12.66
N TYR A 69 3.79 4.94 -12.67
CA TYR A 69 3.59 6.07 -11.78
C TYR A 69 2.67 5.74 -10.59
N GLU A 70 1.46 5.24 -10.83
CA GLU A 70 0.47 5.06 -9.74
C GLU A 70 0.87 3.95 -8.77
N LEU A 71 1.32 2.81 -9.30
CA LEU A 71 1.73 1.67 -8.49
C LEU A 71 3.17 1.80 -7.97
N ALA A 72 3.86 2.92 -8.24
CA ALA A 72 5.18 3.19 -7.66
C ALA A 72 5.16 3.17 -6.13
N TYR A 73 4.03 3.57 -5.53
CA TYR A 73 3.80 3.52 -4.08
C TYR A 73 4.00 2.11 -3.49
N LEU A 74 3.64 1.06 -4.25
CA LEU A 74 3.70 -0.33 -3.81
C LEU A 74 5.09 -0.96 -3.95
N LYS A 75 6.06 -0.25 -4.57
CA LYS A 75 7.43 -0.76 -4.76
C LYS A 75 8.21 -0.90 -3.45
N SER A 76 7.79 -0.21 -2.38
CA SER A 76 8.47 -0.33 -1.09
C SER A 76 8.36 -1.75 -0.51
N GLU A 77 9.41 -2.20 0.17
CA GLU A 77 9.48 -3.55 0.77
C GLU A 77 8.29 -3.86 1.69
N ARG A 78 7.73 -2.82 2.34
CA ARG A 78 6.54 -2.91 3.18
C ARG A 78 5.35 -3.58 2.49
N PHE A 79 5.15 -3.31 1.19
CA PHE A 79 4.01 -3.83 0.43
C PHE A 79 4.35 -5.08 -0.39
N GLY A 80 5.62 -5.43 -0.56
CA GLY A 80 6.04 -6.60 -1.33
C GLY A 80 5.81 -6.47 -2.84
N GLY A 81 5.68 -5.24 -3.35
CA GLY A 81 5.49 -4.97 -4.78
C GLY A 81 4.03 -4.98 -5.23
N ALA A 82 3.78 -4.52 -6.45
CA ALA A 82 2.50 -4.71 -7.12
C ALA A 82 2.29 -6.19 -7.49
N VAL A 83 1.03 -6.61 -7.52
CA VAL A 83 0.57 -7.88 -8.06
C VAL A 83 0.64 -7.82 -9.59
N GLY A 84 1.41 -8.73 -10.18
CA GLY A 84 1.59 -8.85 -11.63
C GLY A 84 2.42 -7.72 -12.24
N THR A 85 2.42 -7.68 -13.58
CA THR A 85 3.05 -6.65 -14.42
C THR A 85 2.04 -6.16 -15.47
N ILE A 86 2.47 -5.24 -16.33
CA ILE A 86 1.68 -4.81 -17.50
C ILE A 86 1.31 -5.98 -18.44
N ASP A 87 2.12 -7.04 -18.45
CA ASP A 87 1.94 -8.21 -19.33
C ASP A 87 0.97 -9.24 -18.74
N GLY A 88 0.59 -9.09 -17.46
CA GLY A 88 -0.37 -9.95 -16.79
C GLY A 88 0.00 -10.30 -15.35
N GLY A 89 -0.78 -11.20 -14.76
CA GLY A 89 -0.66 -11.64 -13.38
C GLY A 89 -2.04 -11.85 -12.76
N ASP A 90 -2.09 -11.92 -11.43
CA ASP A 90 -3.35 -12.05 -10.69
C ASP A 90 -4.10 -10.71 -10.60
N TRP A 91 -4.41 -10.13 -11.77
CA TRP A 91 -5.24 -8.94 -11.90
C TRP A 91 -6.15 -9.04 -13.13
N LEU A 92 -7.28 -8.35 -13.07
CA LEU A 92 -8.27 -8.28 -14.16
C LEU A 92 -8.79 -6.84 -14.27
N ILE A 93 -8.97 -6.36 -15.50
CA ILE A 93 -9.66 -5.10 -15.81
C ILE A 93 -10.92 -5.43 -16.60
N ASP A 94 -12.05 -4.94 -16.13
CA ASP A 94 -13.30 -4.92 -16.88
C ASP A 94 -13.59 -3.48 -17.33
N HIS A 95 -13.38 -3.21 -18.61
CA HIS A 95 -13.63 -1.88 -19.18
C HIS A 95 -15.12 -1.56 -19.33
N THR A 96 -15.98 -2.58 -19.43
CA THR A 96 -17.44 -2.39 -19.56
C THR A 96 -18.03 -1.94 -18.23
N LEU A 97 -17.63 -2.63 -17.15
CA LEU A 97 -18.04 -2.31 -15.78
C LEU A 97 -17.19 -1.21 -15.16
N LYS A 98 -16.13 -0.76 -15.83
CA LYS A 98 -15.10 0.16 -15.33
C LYS A 98 -14.61 -0.27 -13.95
N ALA A 99 -14.17 -1.52 -13.85
CA ALA A 99 -13.76 -2.15 -12.61
C ALA A 99 -12.44 -2.89 -12.73
N VAL A 100 -11.75 -3.06 -11.61
CA VAL A 100 -10.50 -3.80 -11.49
C VAL A 100 -10.64 -4.84 -10.37
N ALA A 101 -10.02 -6.00 -10.55
CA ALA A 101 -9.84 -7.01 -9.51
C ALA A 101 -8.35 -7.35 -9.35
N ILE A 102 -7.84 -7.40 -8.12
CA ILE A 102 -6.46 -7.72 -7.78
C ILE A 102 -6.42 -8.86 -6.77
N GLY A 103 -5.60 -9.87 -7.01
CA GLY A 103 -5.49 -11.07 -6.18
C GLY A 103 -5.94 -12.32 -6.92
N GLY A 104 -5.69 -13.48 -6.31
CA GLY A 104 -5.85 -14.78 -6.98
C GLY A 104 -5.05 -15.87 -6.30
N ALA A 105 -4.90 -17.00 -6.98
CA ALA A 105 -4.29 -18.22 -6.42
C ALA A 105 -2.90 -17.98 -5.81
N ASN A 106 -2.11 -17.06 -6.37
CA ASN A 106 -0.73 -16.80 -5.93
C ASN A 106 -0.58 -15.48 -5.16
N SER A 107 -1.63 -14.65 -5.14
CA SER A 107 -1.54 -13.26 -4.68
C SER A 107 -2.51 -12.93 -3.54
N GLY A 108 -3.12 -13.94 -2.93
CA GLY A 108 -4.04 -13.78 -1.81
C GLY A 108 -5.47 -13.44 -2.24
N PRO A 109 -6.32 -12.96 -1.32
CA PRO A 109 -7.74 -12.72 -1.60
C PRO A 109 -7.93 -11.70 -2.73
N VAL A 110 -8.94 -11.94 -3.57
CA VAL A 110 -9.31 -11.02 -4.64
C VAL A 110 -10.02 -9.81 -4.05
N ILE A 111 -9.49 -8.61 -4.29
CA ILE A 111 -10.11 -7.34 -3.92
C ILE A 111 -10.42 -6.54 -5.16
N ARG A 112 -11.57 -5.88 -5.16
CA ARG A 112 -12.12 -5.20 -6.32
C ARG A 112 -12.28 -3.72 -6.04
N ALA A 113 -12.16 -2.91 -7.09
CA ALA A 113 -12.58 -1.52 -7.08
C ALA A 113 -13.36 -1.23 -8.35
N ALA A 114 -14.43 -0.44 -8.23
CA ALA A 114 -15.27 -0.06 -9.37
C ALA A 114 -15.46 1.45 -9.41
N PHE A 115 -15.33 2.02 -10.60
CA PHE A 115 -15.50 3.45 -10.85
C PHE A 115 -16.96 3.85 -10.75
N ARG A 116 -17.25 4.90 -9.98
CA ARG A 116 -18.55 5.53 -9.87
C ARG A 116 -18.43 6.99 -10.28
N GLU A 117 -19.19 7.39 -11.30
CA GLU A 117 -19.22 8.76 -11.79
C GLU A 117 -19.54 9.75 -10.65
N GLY A 118 -18.80 10.86 -10.62
CA GLY A 118 -18.88 11.86 -9.55
C GLY A 118 -18.27 11.47 -8.19
N ILE A 119 -17.84 10.21 -8.00
CA ILE A 119 -17.26 9.71 -6.74
C ILE A 119 -15.81 9.23 -6.93
N GLY A 120 -15.48 8.67 -8.10
CA GLY A 120 -14.23 7.95 -8.34
C GLY A 120 -14.36 6.47 -8.04
N CYS A 121 -13.23 5.76 -7.86
CA CYS A 121 -13.27 4.33 -7.59
C CYS A 121 -13.51 3.98 -6.12
N VAL A 122 -14.48 3.09 -5.89
CA VAL A 122 -14.83 2.56 -4.57
C VAL A 122 -14.27 1.15 -4.43
N VAL A 123 -13.50 0.91 -3.36
CA VAL A 123 -13.04 -0.44 -2.99
C VAL A 123 -14.21 -1.24 -2.45
N MET A 124 -14.40 -2.44 -2.98
CA MET A 124 -15.46 -3.35 -2.60
C MET A 124 -14.99 -4.27 -1.47
N PRO A 125 -15.87 -4.63 -0.52
CA PRO A 125 -15.63 -5.71 0.43
C PRO A 125 -15.16 -7.01 -0.25
N PRO A 126 -14.34 -7.84 0.43
CA PRO A 126 -13.74 -9.04 -0.18
C PRO A 126 -14.75 -10.08 -0.68
N ASP A 127 -15.93 -10.14 -0.05
CA ASP A 127 -17.04 -11.02 -0.37
C ASP A 127 -17.90 -10.52 -1.53
N GLN A 128 -17.76 -9.26 -1.93
CA GLN A 128 -18.47 -8.69 -3.07
C GLN A 128 -17.78 -9.00 -4.40
N THR A 129 -18.60 -9.18 -5.42
CA THR A 129 -18.20 -9.46 -6.80
C THR A 129 -18.60 -8.31 -7.72
N PHE A 130 -18.24 -8.40 -9.01
CA PHE A 130 -18.67 -7.40 -9.99
C PHE A 130 -20.20 -7.31 -10.15
N GLU A 131 -20.94 -8.35 -9.78
CA GLU A 131 -22.42 -8.34 -9.76
C GLU A 131 -22.99 -7.35 -8.73
N ASP A 132 -22.19 -6.98 -7.73
CA ASP A 132 -22.59 -6.07 -6.65
C ASP A 132 -22.33 -4.60 -6.97
N ILE A 133 -21.71 -4.26 -8.10
CA ILE A 133 -21.34 -2.86 -8.45
C ILE A 133 -22.55 -1.92 -8.42
N ASN A 134 -23.71 -2.39 -8.88
CA ASN A 134 -24.94 -1.60 -8.91
C ASN A 134 -25.44 -1.22 -7.49
N LYS A 135 -24.98 -1.92 -6.44
CA LYS A 135 -25.29 -1.65 -5.04
C LYS A 135 -24.37 -0.58 -4.43
N LEU A 136 -23.28 -0.21 -5.11
CA LEU A 136 -22.34 0.80 -4.62
C LEU A 136 -23.00 2.21 -4.67
N PRO A 137 -22.49 3.17 -3.85
CA PRO A 137 -22.99 4.54 -3.85
C PRO A 137 -23.03 5.17 -5.24
N GLN A 138 -24.03 6.02 -5.47
CA GLN A 138 -24.21 6.76 -6.71
C GLN A 138 -24.36 8.25 -6.38
N LEU A 139 -23.72 9.12 -7.15
CA LEU A 139 -23.96 10.55 -7.11
C LEU A 139 -24.84 10.91 -8.31
N THR A 140 -26.11 11.23 -8.05
CA THR A 140 -27.09 11.59 -9.10
C THR A 140 -27.35 13.09 -9.18
N LEU A 141 -26.60 13.89 -8.42
CA LEU A 141 -26.69 15.34 -8.50
C LEU A 141 -26.09 15.77 -9.85
N PRO A 142 -26.77 16.66 -10.59
CA PRO A 142 -26.19 17.22 -11.80
C PRO A 142 -24.94 18.03 -11.44
N TYR A 143 -23.98 18.06 -12.36
CA TYR A 143 -22.89 19.02 -12.30
C TYR A 143 -23.46 20.45 -12.39
N PRO A 144 -22.80 21.44 -11.77
CA PRO A 144 -23.12 22.85 -12.03
C PRO A 144 -23.06 23.16 -13.53
N ASP A 145 -23.95 24.04 -13.99
CA ASP A 145 -24.01 24.45 -15.40
C ASP A 145 -22.89 25.45 -15.77
N ASP A 146 -22.25 26.07 -14.78
CA ASP A 146 -21.18 27.05 -14.98
C ASP A 146 -19.86 26.36 -15.39
N ASP A 147 -19.11 26.99 -16.31
CA ASP A 147 -17.75 26.54 -16.66
C ASP A 147 -16.81 26.75 -15.45
N PRO A 148 -16.16 25.69 -14.93
CA PRO A 148 -15.22 25.82 -13.82
C PRO A 148 -14.10 26.84 -14.10
N GLU A 149 -13.66 27.00 -15.36
CA GLU A 149 -12.60 27.96 -15.73
C GLU A 149 -13.04 29.42 -15.57
N GLU A 150 -14.34 29.70 -15.52
CA GLU A 150 -14.90 31.05 -15.36
C GLU A 150 -15.28 31.37 -13.89
N VAL A 151 -15.32 30.35 -13.02
CA VAL A 151 -15.73 30.50 -11.62
C VAL A 151 -14.51 30.65 -10.71
N ALA A 152 -14.50 31.73 -9.91
CA ALA A 152 -13.40 32.01 -8.98
C ALA A 152 -13.19 30.88 -7.95
N TRP A 153 -11.92 30.56 -7.67
CA TRP A 153 -11.54 29.74 -6.52
C TRP A 153 -12.13 30.31 -5.21
N PRO A 154 -12.70 29.49 -4.31
CA PRO A 154 -12.61 28.03 -4.22
C PRO A 154 -13.72 27.24 -4.92
N ASN A 155 -14.64 27.91 -5.62
CA ASN A 155 -15.80 27.24 -6.22
C ASN A 155 -15.57 26.77 -7.66
N GLY A 156 -14.54 27.30 -8.32
CA GLY A 156 -14.05 26.85 -9.62
C GLY A 156 -12.55 27.08 -9.73
N ASP A 157 -12.04 27.05 -10.95
CA ASP A 157 -10.61 27.01 -11.25
C ASP A 157 -10.05 28.37 -11.71
N LEU A 158 -10.88 29.43 -11.76
CA LEU A 158 -10.39 30.77 -12.08
C LEU A 158 -9.52 31.31 -10.93
N ILE A 159 -8.21 31.34 -11.18
CA ILE A 159 -7.22 31.96 -10.31
C ILE A 159 -6.61 33.15 -11.03
N PRO A 160 -6.65 34.38 -10.47
CA PRO A 160 -6.04 35.53 -11.11
C PRO A 160 -4.53 35.38 -11.17
N GLU A 161 -3.94 35.65 -12.33
CA GLU A 161 -2.49 35.73 -12.46
C GLU A 161 -1.93 36.79 -11.51
N LYS A 162 -0.94 36.39 -10.71
CA LYS A 162 -0.25 37.28 -9.78
C LYS A 162 1.25 37.19 -10.00
N ALA A 163 1.89 38.36 -10.06
CA ALA A 163 3.35 38.42 -10.10
C ALA A 163 3.95 37.72 -8.87
N LEU A 164 4.99 36.93 -9.10
CA LEU A 164 5.73 36.28 -8.02
C LEU A 164 6.28 37.36 -7.06
N PRO A 165 6.03 37.28 -5.74
CA PRO A 165 6.54 38.26 -4.80
C PRO A 165 8.07 38.36 -4.87
N THR A 166 8.62 39.56 -4.71
CA THR A 166 10.06 39.85 -4.89
C THR A 166 10.98 39.11 -3.91
N HIS A 167 10.43 38.64 -2.79
CA HIS A 167 11.16 37.85 -1.79
C HIS A 167 11.19 36.35 -2.11
N ILE A 168 10.49 35.88 -3.14
CA ILE A 168 10.53 34.48 -3.58
C ILE A 168 11.60 34.32 -4.65
N ASN A 169 12.51 33.37 -4.43
CA ASN A 169 13.50 33.00 -5.43
C ASN A 169 12.83 32.15 -6.53
N LYS A 170 12.58 32.76 -7.69
CA LYS A 170 11.94 32.10 -8.85
C LYS A 170 12.68 30.83 -9.30
N GLN A 171 14.02 30.85 -9.29
CA GLN A 171 14.83 29.72 -9.74
C GLN A 171 14.72 28.54 -8.76
N ALA A 172 14.77 28.83 -7.45
CA ALA A 172 14.60 27.80 -6.43
C ALA A 172 13.18 27.20 -6.46
N LEU A 173 12.16 28.03 -6.68
CA LEU A 173 10.78 27.55 -6.82
C LEU A 173 10.61 26.64 -8.04
N GLN A 174 11.15 27.03 -9.20
CA GLN A 174 11.09 26.21 -10.41
C GLN A 174 11.81 24.87 -10.21
N ALA A 175 13.03 24.90 -9.64
CA ALA A 175 13.79 23.68 -9.38
C ALA A 175 13.05 22.72 -8.42
N ALA A 176 12.33 23.25 -7.43
CA ALA A 176 11.51 22.44 -6.54
C ALA A 176 10.30 21.82 -7.27
N SER A 177 9.67 22.56 -8.19
CA SER A 177 8.57 22.05 -9.03
C SER A 177 9.03 20.93 -9.95
N ASP A 178 10.14 21.13 -10.67
CA ASP A 178 10.70 20.13 -11.61
C ASP A 178 11.22 18.87 -10.89
N TRP A 179 11.51 18.96 -9.59
CA TRP A 179 11.85 17.81 -8.77
C TRP A 179 10.61 17.04 -8.31
N ALA A 180 9.50 17.71 -8.06
CA ALA A 180 8.30 17.13 -7.48
C ALA A 180 7.36 16.49 -8.52
N PHE A 181 7.34 17.00 -9.74
CA PHE A 181 6.43 16.61 -10.83
C PHE A 181 7.20 16.23 -12.08
#